data_AF-A0A3Q1FMI5-F1
#
_entry.id   AF-A0A3Q1FMI5-F1
#
_cell.length_a   1.000
_cell.length_b   1.000
_cell.length_c   1.000
_cell.angle_alpha   90.00
_cell.angle_beta   90.00
_cell.angle_gamma   90.00
#
_symmetry.space_group_name_H-M   'P 1'
#
loop_
_entity.id
_entity.type
_entity.pdbx_description
1 polymer ?
#
loop_
_entity_poly.entity_id
_entity_poly.type
_entity_poly.pdbx_seq_one_letter_code
_entity_poly.pdbx_strand_id
1 'polypeptide(L)'
;GDGVFCLFLEWFFLLSHEVLNPMYCLFEYAGKNNYCLQINPASSINPDHLTYFRFIGRFIAMALYHGKFIDTGFTLPFYKRMLDKKPTLKDLESIDPEFYNSIMWVKENNLEECGVELYFAQDMEILGKVSTHQLKDDGENVLVTEENKEEYIGLLTDWRFTRGVEEQTKAFLDGFNEVVPLEWLRYFDEKELELMLCGMQEIDLADWQKNTIYRHYTKNSKQIHWFWQVVKEMDNEKRIRLLQFVTGTCRLPVGGFAELIGSNGPQKFCIDKVGKETWLPRSHTCFNRLDLPPYRSLEQLREKLLFAIEETEGFGQE
;
A
#
# COMPACT_ATOMS: atom_id res chain seq x y z
N GLY A 1 15.53 -6.80 -35.95
CA GLY A 1 15.77 -7.13 -34.53
C GLY A 1 15.05 -6.13 -33.65
N ASP A 2 15.41 -4.85 -33.77
CA ASP A 2 15.03 -3.82 -32.79
C ASP A 2 13.57 -3.37 -32.85
N GLY A 3 12.92 -3.41 -34.03
CA GLY A 3 11.52 -3.00 -34.17
C GLY A 3 10.51 -3.92 -33.48
N VAL A 4 10.77 -5.23 -33.43
CA VAL A 4 9.88 -6.20 -32.76
C VAL A 4 10.03 -6.11 -31.23
N PHE A 5 11.24 -5.82 -30.74
CA PHE A 5 11.49 -5.65 -29.31
C PHE A 5 10.87 -4.34 -28.78
N CYS A 6 10.87 -3.27 -29.58
CA CYS A 6 10.22 -2.01 -29.25
C CYS A 6 8.70 -2.15 -29.19
N LEU A 7 8.08 -2.82 -30.17
CA LEU A 7 6.64 -3.13 -30.17
C LEU A 7 6.22 -4.00 -28.98
N PHE A 8 7.09 -4.93 -28.55
CA PHE A 8 6.83 -5.81 -27.41
C PHE A 8 6.85 -5.05 -26.08
N LEU A 9 7.77 -4.10 -25.88
CA LEU A 9 7.80 -3.23 -24.70
C LEU A 9 6.60 -2.28 -24.65
N GLU A 10 6.27 -1.65 -25.78
CA GLU A 10 5.13 -0.74 -25.91
C GLU A 10 3.80 -1.44 -25.63
N TRP A 11 3.67 -2.70 -26.06
CA TRP A 11 2.46 -3.50 -25.80
C TRP A 11 2.22 -3.74 -24.30
N PHE A 12 3.25 -4.08 -23.51
CA PHE A 12 3.10 -4.24 -22.06
C PHE A 12 2.67 -2.93 -21.39
N PHE A 13 3.26 -1.81 -21.80
CA PHE A 13 2.93 -0.50 -21.24
C PHE A 13 1.51 -0.04 -21.61
N LEU A 14 1.09 -0.19 -22.87
CA LEU A 14 -0.25 0.20 -23.31
C LEU A 14 -1.32 -0.72 -22.70
N LEU A 15 -1.08 -2.02 -22.69
CA LEU A 15 -2.04 -2.97 -22.12
C LEU A 15 -2.15 -2.81 -20.59
N SER A 16 -1.07 -2.47 -19.88
CA SER A 16 -1.13 -2.20 -18.44
C SER A 16 -2.04 -1.02 -18.10
N HIS A 17 -2.20 -0.06 -19.01
CA HIS A 17 -3.15 1.04 -18.85
C HIS A 17 -4.57 0.63 -19.28
N GLU A 18 -4.71 -0.13 -20.37
CA GLU A 18 -6.02 -0.52 -20.91
C GLU A 18 -6.80 -1.44 -19.96
N VAL A 19 -6.11 -2.29 -19.18
CA VAL A 19 -6.78 -3.14 -18.16
C VAL A 19 -7.42 -2.33 -17.03
N LEU A 20 -7.05 -1.06 -16.87
CA LEU A 20 -7.62 -0.12 -15.89
C LEU A 20 -8.81 0.67 -16.45
N ASN A 21 -9.21 0.40 -17.70
CA ASN A 21 -10.32 1.11 -18.34
C ASN A 21 -11.63 0.88 -17.54
N PRO A 22 -12.27 1.96 -17.04
CA PRO A 22 -13.49 1.86 -16.22
C PRO A 22 -14.64 1.11 -16.90
N MET A 23 -14.64 1.05 -18.23
CA MET A 23 -15.67 0.38 -19.03
C MET A 23 -15.72 -1.14 -18.78
N TYR A 24 -14.61 -1.77 -18.35
CA TYR A 24 -14.59 -3.19 -18.00
C TYR A 24 -15.09 -3.47 -16.58
N CYS A 25 -15.26 -2.43 -15.76
CA CYS A 25 -15.70 -2.48 -14.36
C CYS A 25 -14.85 -3.38 -13.43
N LEU A 26 -13.59 -3.64 -13.79
CA LEU A 26 -12.72 -4.56 -13.05
C LEU A 26 -12.11 -3.91 -11.79
N PHE A 27 -11.67 -2.67 -11.91
CA PHE A 27 -10.99 -1.96 -10.83
C PHE A 27 -11.72 -0.66 -10.49
N GLU A 28 -11.49 -0.20 -9.27
CA GLU A 28 -11.90 1.11 -8.78
C GLU A 28 -10.76 1.75 -7.99
N TYR A 29 -10.90 3.05 -7.70
CA TYR A 29 -9.93 3.80 -6.90
C TYR A 29 -10.56 4.18 -5.57
N ALA A 30 -9.88 3.87 -4.48
CA ALA A 30 -10.35 4.22 -3.13
C ALA A 30 -10.18 5.72 -2.83
N GLY A 31 -9.15 6.36 -3.40
CA GLY A 31 -8.86 7.79 -3.21
C GLY A 31 -9.20 8.65 -4.42
N LYS A 32 -9.00 9.97 -4.28
CA LYS A 32 -9.17 10.93 -5.40
C LYS A 32 -8.03 10.78 -6.41
N ASN A 33 -8.27 11.15 -7.67
CA ASN A 33 -7.26 11.24 -8.74
C ASN A 33 -6.47 9.94 -8.98
N ASN A 34 -7.16 8.81 -9.14
CA ASN A 34 -6.56 7.49 -9.39
C ASN A 34 -5.62 6.99 -8.25
N TYR A 35 -5.85 7.46 -7.02
CA TYR A 35 -5.09 7.03 -5.86
C TYR A 35 -5.65 5.72 -5.29
N CYS A 36 -4.75 4.76 -5.02
CA CYS A 36 -5.06 3.43 -4.50
C CYS A 36 -6.00 2.60 -5.39
N LEU A 37 -5.42 1.90 -6.37
CA LEU A 37 -6.14 0.93 -7.20
C LEU A 37 -6.54 -0.30 -6.38
N GLN A 38 -7.81 -0.69 -6.45
CA GLN A 38 -8.32 -1.92 -5.86
C GLN A 38 -9.27 -2.65 -6.82
N ILE A 39 -9.45 -3.96 -6.62
CA ILE A 39 -10.47 -4.73 -7.34
C ILE A 39 -11.84 -4.16 -6.97
N ASN A 40 -12.69 -3.94 -7.97
CA ASN A 40 -14.06 -3.49 -7.76
C ASN A 40 -14.92 -4.66 -7.25
N PRO A 41 -15.52 -4.58 -6.05
CA PRO A 41 -16.45 -5.60 -5.55
C PRO A 41 -17.68 -5.77 -6.46
N ALA A 42 -18.09 -4.71 -7.16
CA ALA A 42 -19.18 -4.73 -8.12
C ALA A 42 -18.76 -5.20 -9.53
N SER A 43 -17.55 -5.76 -9.70
CA SER A 43 -17.08 -6.28 -10.99
C SER A 43 -17.96 -7.39 -11.57
N SER A 44 -18.77 -8.05 -10.75
CA SER A 44 -19.79 -9.03 -11.17
C SER A 44 -20.87 -8.46 -12.10
N ILE A 45 -20.97 -7.13 -12.24
CA ILE A 45 -21.77 -6.49 -13.30
C ILE A 45 -21.32 -6.92 -14.70
N ASN A 46 -20.03 -7.23 -14.86
CA ASN A 46 -19.48 -7.81 -16.05
C ASN A 46 -19.48 -9.35 -15.90
N PRO A 47 -20.29 -10.09 -16.69
CA PRO A 47 -20.41 -11.54 -16.54
C PRO A 47 -19.10 -12.28 -16.81
N ASP A 48 -18.18 -11.66 -17.56
CA ASP A 48 -16.88 -12.25 -17.91
C ASP A 48 -15.75 -11.77 -16.99
N HIS A 49 -16.03 -11.04 -15.90
CA HIS A 49 -15.02 -10.42 -15.05
C HIS A 49 -13.94 -11.39 -14.55
N LEU A 50 -14.31 -12.62 -14.17
CA LEU A 50 -13.33 -13.65 -13.73
C LEU A 50 -12.38 -14.06 -14.85
N THR A 51 -12.87 -14.14 -16.09
CA THR A 51 -12.05 -14.43 -17.27
C THR A 51 -11.05 -13.29 -17.52
N TYR A 52 -11.50 -12.04 -17.36
CA TYR A 52 -10.61 -10.87 -17.42
C TYR A 52 -9.55 -10.90 -16.31
N PHE A 53 -9.91 -11.19 -15.05
CA PHE A 53 -8.93 -11.29 -13.97
C PHE A 53 -7.91 -12.39 -14.20
N ARG A 54 -8.34 -13.56 -14.70
CA ARG A 54 -7.42 -14.64 -15.09
C ARG A 54 -6.49 -14.21 -16.21
N PHE A 55 -6.98 -13.48 -17.21
CA PHE A 55 -6.15 -12.91 -18.27
C PHE A 55 -5.14 -11.90 -17.71
N ILE A 56 -5.56 -11.00 -16.84
CA ILE A 56 -4.67 -10.03 -16.20
C ILE A 56 -3.60 -10.77 -15.40
N GLY A 57 -3.97 -11.78 -14.61
CA GLY A 57 -3.02 -12.63 -13.89
C GLY A 57 -1.93 -13.21 -14.81
N ARG A 58 -2.33 -13.79 -15.94
CA ARG A 58 -1.38 -14.30 -16.97
C ARG A 58 -0.52 -13.18 -17.53
N PHE A 59 -1.09 -12.02 -17.82
CA PHE A 59 -0.39 -10.86 -18.36
C PHE A 59 0.71 -10.35 -17.42
N ILE A 60 0.39 -10.17 -16.13
CA ILE A 60 1.35 -9.74 -15.11
C ILE A 60 2.45 -10.79 -14.93
N ALA A 61 2.10 -12.07 -14.91
CA ALA A 61 3.07 -13.15 -14.83
C ALA A 61 3.99 -13.21 -16.07
N MET A 62 3.47 -12.96 -17.27
CA MET A 62 4.28 -12.84 -18.50
C MET A 62 5.23 -11.65 -18.43
N ALA A 63 4.79 -10.51 -17.87
CA ALA A 63 5.64 -9.35 -17.68
C ALA A 63 6.83 -9.70 -16.79
N LEU A 64 6.56 -10.34 -15.65
CA LEU A 64 7.59 -10.82 -14.73
C LEU A 64 8.53 -11.83 -15.40
N TYR A 65 7.99 -12.84 -16.09
CA TYR A 65 8.75 -13.91 -16.73
C TYR A 65 9.71 -13.38 -17.82
N HIS A 66 9.27 -12.37 -18.59
CA HIS A 66 10.07 -11.77 -19.65
C HIS A 66 10.91 -10.57 -19.20
N GLY A 67 10.91 -10.22 -17.92
CA GLY A 67 11.62 -9.05 -17.39
C GLY A 67 11.13 -7.74 -18.00
N LYS A 68 9.81 -7.60 -18.15
CA LYS A 68 9.14 -6.41 -18.68
C LYS A 68 8.44 -5.68 -17.55
N PHE A 69 8.52 -4.35 -17.60
CA PHE A 69 7.88 -3.50 -16.60
C PHE A 69 6.46 -3.16 -17.00
N ILE A 70 5.61 -2.99 -16.00
CA ILE A 70 4.20 -2.61 -16.11
C ILE A 70 3.93 -1.38 -15.25
N ASP A 71 2.92 -0.61 -15.64
CA ASP A 71 2.48 0.57 -14.89
C ASP A 71 0.99 0.46 -14.54
N THR A 72 0.58 -0.70 -14.03
CA THR A 72 -0.81 -0.91 -13.56
C THR A 72 -1.08 -0.22 -12.22
N GLY A 73 -0.05 -0.09 -11.37
CA GLY A 73 -0.16 0.61 -10.09
C GLY A 73 -0.93 -0.12 -8.99
N PHE A 74 -0.75 -1.45 -8.91
CA PHE A 74 -1.20 -2.21 -7.75
C PHE A 74 -0.54 -1.73 -6.45
N THR A 75 -1.26 -1.87 -5.35
CA THR A 75 -0.80 -1.45 -4.03
C THR A 75 0.01 -2.54 -3.33
N LEU A 76 0.86 -2.16 -2.35
CA LEU A 76 1.61 -3.13 -1.54
C LEU A 76 0.73 -4.22 -0.90
N PRO A 77 -0.49 -3.94 -0.40
CA PRO A 77 -1.36 -4.97 0.14
C PRO A 77 -1.83 -5.97 -0.92
N PHE A 78 -1.99 -5.55 -2.18
CA PHE A 78 -2.28 -6.47 -3.28
C PHE A 78 -1.11 -7.44 -3.52
N TYR A 79 0.13 -6.94 -3.50
CA TYR A 79 1.32 -7.79 -3.58
C TYR A 79 1.47 -8.72 -2.37
N LYS A 80 1.10 -8.28 -1.16
CA LYS A 80 1.03 -9.17 0.02
C LYS A 80 0.09 -10.35 -0.23
N ARG A 81 -1.08 -10.12 -0.85
CA ARG A 81 -2.01 -11.20 -1.23
C ARG A 81 -1.40 -12.18 -2.24
N MET A 82 -0.61 -11.69 -3.20
CA MET A 82 0.12 -12.57 -4.14
C MET A 82 1.17 -13.44 -3.44
N LEU A 83 1.77 -12.94 -2.36
CA LEU A 83 2.79 -13.62 -1.57
C LEU A 83 2.20 -14.51 -0.45
N ASP A 84 0.86 -14.65 -0.39
CA ASP A 84 0.16 -15.31 0.71
C ASP A 84 0.49 -14.72 2.10
N LYS A 85 0.82 -13.42 2.13
CA LYS A 85 1.06 -12.66 3.35
C LYS A 85 -0.23 -12.00 3.82
N LYS A 86 -0.45 -12.00 5.13
CA LYS A 86 -1.59 -11.34 5.78
C LYS A 86 -1.39 -9.82 5.77
N PRO A 87 -2.30 -9.04 5.17
CA PRO A 87 -2.29 -7.59 5.33
C PRO A 87 -2.48 -7.19 6.80
N THR A 88 -1.87 -6.08 7.18
CA THR A 88 -1.84 -5.56 8.55
C THR A 88 -2.74 -4.34 8.69
N LEU A 89 -2.99 -3.91 9.92
CA LEU A 89 -3.72 -2.66 10.17
C LEU A 89 -3.05 -1.44 9.51
N LYS A 90 -1.71 -1.42 9.40
CA LYS A 90 -1.01 -0.33 8.73
C LYS A 90 -1.30 -0.29 7.23
N ASP A 91 -1.52 -1.44 6.61
CA ASP A 91 -1.86 -1.55 5.18
C ASP A 91 -3.22 -0.90 4.89
N LEU A 92 -4.14 -0.88 5.87
CA LEU A 92 -5.43 -0.22 5.75
C LEU A 92 -5.30 1.28 5.61
N GLU A 93 -4.31 1.90 6.28
CA GLU A 93 -4.09 3.34 6.17
C GLU A 93 -3.94 3.72 4.70
N SER A 94 -3.14 2.96 3.94
CA SER A 94 -2.87 3.21 2.53
C SER A 94 -4.08 3.09 1.60
N ILE A 95 -5.05 2.24 1.94
CA ILE A 95 -6.22 1.95 1.10
C ILE A 95 -7.41 2.80 1.50
N ASP A 96 -7.70 2.85 2.79
CA ASP A 96 -8.92 3.41 3.33
C ASP A 96 -8.60 4.19 4.61
N PRO A 97 -8.11 5.43 4.49
CA PRO A 97 -7.66 6.22 5.63
C PRO A 97 -8.79 6.49 6.64
N GLU A 98 -10.03 6.64 6.16
CA GLU A 98 -11.19 6.90 7.00
C GLU A 98 -11.50 5.66 7.85
N PHE A 99 -11.52 4.47 7.24
CA PHE A 99 -11.71 3.22 7.95
C PHE A 99 -10.54 2.87 8.87
N TYR A 100 -9.30 3.18 8.48
CA TYR A 100 -8.14 3.05 9.38
C TYR A 100 -8.30 3.92 10.63
N ASN A 101 -8.70 5.19 10.47
CA ASN A 101 -8.91 6.11 11.59
C ASN A 101 -10.03 5.65 12.52
N SER A 102 -11.12 5.06 11.98
CA SER A 102 -12.20 4.52 12.81
C SER A 102 -11.74 3.31 13.63
N ILE A 103 -10.94 2.41 13.04
CA ILE A 103 -10.33 1.29 13.77
C ILE A 103 -9.36 1.80 14.84
N MET A 104 -8.51 2.76 14.51
CA MET A 104 -7.58 3.34 15.47
C MET A 104 -8.31 4.02 16.63
N TRP A 105 -9.43 4.68 16.37
CA TRP A 105 -10.28 5.24 17.42
C TRP A 105 -10.83 4.15 18.34
N VAL A 106 -11.34 3.05 17.77
CA VAL A 106 -11.80 1.87 18.56
C VAL A 106 -10.66 1.27 19.39
N LYS A 107 -9.44 1.28 18.86
CA LYS A 107 -8.27 0.76 19.57
C LYS A 107 -7.88 1.63 20.77
N GLU A 108 -7.85 2.95 20.57
CA GLU A 108 -7.30 3.93 21.52
C GLU A 108 -8.31 4.38 22.60
N ASN A 109 -9.62 4.20 22.38
CA ASN A 109 -10.66 4.66 23.28
C ASN A 109 -11.34 3.48 23.98
N ASN A 110 -11.86 3.74 25.19
CA ASN A 110 -12.67 2.76 25.92
C ASN A 110 -14.10 2.79 25.39
N LEU A 111 -14.56 1.66 24.83
CA LEU A 111 -15.88 1.56 24.19
C LEU A 111 -17.04 1.75 25.18
N GLU A 112 -16.90 1.24 26.41
CA GLU A 112 -17.91 1.33 27.46
C GLU A 112 -18.09 2.78 27.96
N GLU A 113 -16.98 3.49 28.18
CA GLU A 113 -17.00 4.90 28.60
C GLU A 113 -17.60 5.81 27.52
N CYS A 114 -17.40 5.46 26.25
CA CYS A 114 -17.92 6.20 25.11
C CYS A 114 -19.38 5.87 24.77
N GLY A 115 -19.97 4.83 25.39
CA GLY A 115 -21.33 4.37 25.10
C GLY A 115 -21.51 3.86 23.68
N VAL A 116 -20.45 3.29 23.09
CA VAL A 116 -20.45 2.76 21.72
C VAL A 116 -20.64 1.25 21.78
N GLU A 117 -21.78 0.77 21.27
CA GLU A 117 -22.08 -0.65 21.14
C GLU A 117 -21.71 -1.13 19.72
N LEU A 118 -20.66 -1.94 19.63
CA LEU A 118 -20.25 -2.61 18.39
C LEU A 118 -20.48 -4.12 18.55
N TYR A 119 -20.77 -4.78 17.44
CA TYR A 119 -20.94 -6.24 17.38
C TYR A 119 -19.98 -6.81 16.34
N PHE A 120 -19.71 -8.12 16.39
CA PHE A 120 -18.86 -8.80 15.40
C PHE A 120 -19.60 -9.05 14.06
N ALA A 121 -20.22 -8.00 13.53
CA ALA A 121 -20.92 -7.99 12.25
C ALA A 121 -20.69 -6.66 11.54
N GLN A 122 -20.65 -6.70 10.20
CA GLN A 122 -20.47 -5.53 9.36
C GLN A 122 -21.41 -5.56 8.16
N ASP A 123 -21.98 -4.40 7.85
CA ASP A 123 -22.79 -4.24 6.66
C ASP A 123 -21.92 -3.87 5.46
N MET A 124 -22.23 -4.48 4.32
CA MET A 124 -21.64 -4.15 3.03
C MET A 124 -22.75 -3.84 2.04
N GLU A 125 -22.60 -2.73 1.32
CA GLU A 125 -23.47 -2.38 0.20
C GLU A 125 -22.75 -2.67 -1.12
N ILE A 126 -23.33 -3.56 -1.93
CA ILE A 126 -22.87 -3.82 -3.31
C ILE A 126 -24.06 -3.60 -4.24
N LEU A 127 -23.90 -2.70 -5.21
CA LEU A 127 -24.94 -2.40 -6.22
C LEU A 127 -26.32 -2.03 -5.61
N GLY A 128 -26.32 -1.32 -4.48
CA GLY A 128 -27.54 -0.92 -3.76
C GLY A 128 -28.17 -2.01 -2.89
N LYS A 129 -27.58 -3.20 -2.84
CA LYS A 129 -28.01 -4.28 -1.95
C LYS A 129 -27.12 -4.30 -0.70
N VAL A 130 -27.73 -4.07 0.45
CA VAL A 130 -27.07 -4.20 1.75
C VAL A 130 -27.10 -5.67 2.20
N SER A 131 -25.95 -6.19 2.59
CA SER A 131 -25.80 -7.51 3.20
C SER A 131 -24.94 -7.42 4.46
N THR A 132 -25.42 -8.01 5.55
CA THR A 132 -24.68 -8.12 6.80
C THR A 132 -23.79 -9.35 6.76
N HIS A 133 -22.51 -9.18 7.10
CA HIS A 133 -21.52 -10.25 7.19
C HIS A 133 -21.07 -10.41 8.64
N GLN A 134 -21.16 -11.63 9.16
CA GLN A 134 -20.68 -11.96 10.50
C GLN A 134 -19.17 -12.18 10.48
N LEU A 135 -18.42 -11.44 11.29
CA LEU A 135 -16.96 -11.55 11.36
C LEU A 135 -16.50 -12.86 12.03
N LYS A 136 -17.36 -13.46 12.86
CA LYS A 136 -17.17 -14.75 13.53
C LYS A 136 -18.51 -15.46 13.66
N ASP A 137 -18.48 -16.72 14.08
CA ASP A 137 -19.69 -17.49 14.37
C ASP A 137 -20.57 -16.75 15.39
N ASP A 138 -21.84 -16.55 15.04
CA ASP A 138 -22.83 -15.82 15.85
C ASP A 138 -22.45 -14.36 16.15
N GLY A 139 -21.65 -13.74 15.28
CA GLY A 139 -21.04 -12.43 15.51
C GLY A 139 -22.04 -11.27 15.68
N GLU A 140 -23.24 -11.38 15.13
CA GLU A 140 -24.34 -10.40 15.34
C GLU A 140 -24.78 -10.30 16.82
N ASN A 141 -24.58 -11.37 17.60
CA ASN A 141 -24.99 -11.44 19.01
C ASN A 141 -23.81 -11.22 19.98
N VAL A 142 -22.58 -11.09 19.47
CA VAL A 142 -21.38 -10.91 20.28
C VAL A 142 -21.03 -9.43 20.35
N LEU A 143 -21.19 -8.83 21.53
CA LEU A 143 -20.78 -7.45 21.78
C LEU A 143 -19.25 -7.33 21.81
N VAL A 144 -18.73 -6.27 21.21
CA VAL A 144 -17.31 -5.89 21.30
C VAL A 144 -17.07 -5.21 22.65
N THR A 145 -16.16 -5.76 23.44
CA THR A 145 -15.73 -5.29 24.75
C THR A 145 -14.23 -5.00 24.72
N GLU A 146 -13.70 -4.34 25.75
CA GLU A 146 -12.26 -4.09 25.87
C GLU A 146 -11.41 -5.38 25.86
N GLU A 147 -11.98 -6.50 26.29
CA GLU A 147 -11.29 -7.80 26.32
C GLU A 147 -11.18 -8.44 24.92
N ASN A 148 -12.17 -8.22 24.05
CA ASN A 148 -12.24 -8.84 22.72
C ASN A 148 -12.02 -7.86 21.56
N LYS A 149 -11.76 -6.58 21.84
CA LYS A 149 -11.57 -5.54 20.81
C LYS A 149 -10.42 -5.83 19.85
N GLU A 150 -9.32 -6.43 20.32
CA GLU A 150 -8.18 -6.78 19.45
C GLU A 150 -8.55 -7.88 18.45
N GLU A 151 -9.39 -8.85 18.86
CA GLU A 151 -9.95 -9.86 17.95
C GLU A 151 -10.85 -9.19 16.90
N TYR A 152 -11.73 -8.29 17.34
CA TYR A 152 -12.61 -7.53 16.46
C TYR A 152 -11.82 -6.74 15.41
N ILE A 153 -10.78 -6.01 15.84
CA ILE A 153 -9.90 -5.22 14.97
C ILE A 153 -9.22 -6.13 13.92
N GLY A 154 -8.71 -7.29 14.34
CA GLY A 154 -8.07 -8.26 13.46
C GLY A 154 -9.03 -8.80 12.39
N LEU A 155 -10.22 -9.25 12.80
CA LEU A 155 -11.23 -9.77 11.88
C LEU A 155 -11.78 -8.70 10.93
N LEU A 156 -11.99 -7.48 11.44
CA LEU A 156 -12.46 -6.34 10.65
C LEU A 156 -11.42 -5.92 9.61
N THR A 157 -10.14 -5.95 9.98
CA THR A 157 -9.00 -5.71 9.08
C THR A 157 -8.99 -6.75 7.95
N ASP A 158 -9.05 -8.04 8.28
CA ASP A 158 -9.07 -9.11 7.29
C ASP A 158 -10.25 -8.99 6.33
N TRP A 159 -11.44 -8.77 6.90
CA TRP A 159 -12.67 -8.58 6.13
C TRP A 159 -12.56 -7.40 5.16
N ARG A 160 -11.96 -6.27 5.54
CA ARG A 160 -11.80 -5.10 4.65
C ARG A 160 -10.96 -5.41 3.41
N PHE A 161 -9.98 -6.31 3.52
CA PHE A 161 -9.12 -6.72 2.40
C PHE A 161 -9.71 -7.82 1.53
N THR A 162 -10.60 -8.65 2.06
CA THR A 162 -11.20 -9.76 1.29
C THR A 162 -12.57 -9.44 0.72
N ARG A 163 -13.36 -8.57 1.37
CA ARG A 163 -14.78 -8.37 1.09
C ARG A 163 -15.10 -8.17 -0.40
N GLY A 164 -15.89 -9.08 -0.96
CA GLY A 164 -16.47 -8.97 -2.30
C GLY A 164 -15.45 -9.06 -3.44
N VAL A 165 -14.20 -9.42 -3.13
CA VAL A 165 -13.10 -9.53 -4.11
C VAL A 165 -12.43 -10.91 -4.11
N GLU A 166 -12.99 -11.88 -3.37
CA GLU A 166 -12.40 -13.21 -3.18
C GLU A 166 -12.29 -13.99 -4.49
N GLU A 167 -13.38 -14.05 -5.28
CA GLU A 167 -13.41 -14.79 -6.54
C GLU A 167 -12.49 -14.16 -7.60
N GLN A 168 -12.47 -12.83 -7.64
CA GLN A 168 -11.64 -12.03 -8.53
C GLN A 168 -10.16 -12.20 -8.21
N THR A 169 -9.81 -12.12 -6.93
CA THR A 169 -8.43 -12.34 -6.45
C THR A 169 -7.99 -13.76 -6.79
N LYS A 170 -8.85 -14.77 -6.53
CA LYS A 170 -8.57 -16.15 -6.88
C LYS A 170 -8.36 -16.32 -8.39
N ALA A 171 -9.24 -15.77 -9.22
CA ALA A 171 -9.12 -15.86 -10.68
C ALA A 171 -7.82 -15.22 -11.19
N PHE A 172 -7.43 -14.08 -10.62
CA PHE A 172 -6.14 -13.43 -10.89
C PHE A 172 -4.96 -14.33 -10.50
N LEU A 173 -4.96 -14.87 -9.27
CA LEU A 173 -3.88 -15.74 -8.78
C LEU A 173 -3.77 -17.04 -9.58
N ASP A 174 -4.90 -17.65 -9.96
CA ASP A 174 -4.95 -18.83 -10.82
C ASP A 174 -4.31 -18.52 -12.18
N GLY A 175 -4.67 -17.38 -12.80
CA GLY A 175 -4.08 -16.93 -14.05
C GLY A 175 -2.58 -16.64 -13.95
N PHE A 176 -2.14 -16.05 -12.84
CA PHE A 176 -0.73 -15.79 -12.58
C PHE A 176 0.06 -17.10 -12.46
N ASN A 177 -0.44 -18.03 -11.63
CA ASN A 177 0.19 -19.30 -11.29
C ASN A 177 0.32 -20.27 -12.49
N GLU A 178 -0.52 -20.10 -13.52
CA GLU A 178 -0.40 -20.84 -14.79
C GLU A 178 0.85 -20.50 -15.60
N VAL A 179 1.39 -19.29 -15.45
CA VAL A 179 2.56 -18.81 -16.20
C VAL A 179 3.81 -18.81 -15.31
N VAL A 180 3.69 -18.24 -14.11
CA VAL A 180 4.77 -18.20 -13.10
C VAL A 180 4.24 -18.78 -11.79
N PRO A 181 4.76 -19.92 -11.32
CA PRO A 181 4.34 -20.49 -10.05
C PRO A 181 4.54 -19.50 -8.89
N LEU A 182 3.49 -19.27 -8.09
CA LEU A 182 3.55 -18.34 -6.95
C LEU A 182 4.61 -18.74 -5.92
N GLU A 183 4.97 -20.02 -5.85
CA GLU A 183 6.04 -20.52 -4.98
C GLU A 183 7.41 -19.88 -5.26
N TRP A 184 7.67 -19.45 -6.50
CA TRP A 184 8.91 -18.77 -6.85
C TRP A 184 9.00 -17.37 -6.24
N LEU A 185 7.85 -16.79 -5.87
CA LEU A 185 7.80 -15.45 -5.28
C LEU A 185 8.08 -15.44 -3.77
N ARG A 186 8.13 -16.61 -3.12
CA ARG A 186 8.26 -16.73 -1.65
C ARG A 186 9.51 -16.10 -1.04
N TYR A 187 10.54 -15.85 -1.86
CA TYR A 187 11.78 -15.21 -1.41
C TYR A 187 11.70 -13.68 -1.38
N PHE A 188 10.68 -13.10 -2.02
CA PHE A 188 10.51 -11.66 -2.11
C PHE A 188 9.53 -11.16 -1.06
N ASP A 189 9.77 -9.94 -0.59
CA ASP A 189 8.73 -9.16 0.08
C ASP A 189 7.86 -8.39 -0.94
N GLU A 190 6.78 -7.78 -0.46
CA GLU A 190 5.83 -7.04 -1.29
C GLU A 190 6.45 -5.82 -2.00
N LYS A 191 7.50 -5.22 -1.42
CA LYS A 191 8.20 -4.06 -1.98
C LYS A 191 9.14 -4.51 -3.11
N GLU A 192 9.80 -5.64 -2.93
CA GLU A 192 10.66 -6.27 -3.94
C GLU A 192 9.83 -6.78 -5.12
N LEU A 193 8.68 -7.39 -4.86
CA LEU A 193 7.76 -7.82 -5.92
C LEU A 193 7.23 -6.63 -6.73
N GLU A 194 6.85 -5.53 -6.06
CA GLU A 194 6.49 -4.28 -6.74
C GLU A 194 7.65 -3.80 -7.62
N LEU A 195 8.88 -3.80 -7.10
CA LEU A 195 10.05 -3.32 -7.82
C LEU A 195 10.37 -4.16 -9.06
N MET A 196 10.18 -5.48 -8.99
CA MET A 196 10.36 -6.35 -10.15
C MET A 196 9.36 -6.06 -11.27
N LEU A 197 8.13 -5.68 -10.92
CA LEU A 197 7.06 -5.40 -11.88
C LEU A 197 7.10 -3.96 -12.40
N CYS A 198 7.39 -2.98 -11.56
CA CYS A 198 7.40 -1.56 -11.92
C CYS A 198 8.77 -1.08 -12.45
N GLY A 199 9.84 -1.78 -12.11
CA GLY A 199 11.21 -1.42 -12.43
C GLY A 199 11.83 -0.38 -11.49
N MET A 200 13.17 -0.31 -11.49
CA MET A 200 13.93 0.68 -10.73
C MET A 200 14.09 1.98 -11.51
N GLN A 201 13.71 3.10 -10.91
CA GLN A 201 13.99 4.44 -11.42
C GLN A 201 15.16 5.05 -10.65
N GLU A 202 16.00 5.85 -11.32
CA GLU A 202 17.05 6.60 -10.64
C GLU A 202 16.44 7.80 -9.90
N ILE A 203 16.68 7.89 -8.59
CA ILE A 203 16.12 8.96 -7.76
C ILE A 203 17.01 10.21 -7.83
N ASP A 204 16.46 11.29 -8.38
CA ASP A 204 17.08 12.61 -8.33
C ASP A 204 16.96 13.20 -6.91
N LEU A 205 18.07 13.16 -6.18
CA LEU A 205 18.16 13.72 -4.82
C LEU A 205 17.94 15.24 -4.77
N ALA A 206 18.35 15.96 -5.81
CA ALA A 206 18.18 17.41 -5.84
C ALA A 206 16.69 17.77 -5.99
N ASP A 207 15.98 17.04 -6.86
CA ASP A 207 14.53 17.20 -7.00
C ASP A 207 13.77 16.80 -5.73
N TRP A 208 14.15 15.68 -5.10
CA TRP A 208 13.54 15.23 -3.84
C TRP A 208 13.72 16.26 -2.73
N GLN A 209 14.95 16.74 -2.52
CA GLN A 209 15.25 17.71 -1.49
C GLN A 209 14.56 19.06 -1.73
N LYS A 210 14.49 19.49 -3.00
CA LYS A 210 13.82 20.75 -3.40
C LYS A 210 12.32 20.72 -3.14
N ASN A 211 11.67 19.56 -3.32
CA ASN A 211 10.23 19.41 -3.18
C ASN A 211 9.78 18.88 -1.82
N THR A 212 10.70 18.70 -0.86
CA THR A 212 10.36 18.27 0.50
C THR A 212 9.89 19.45 1.36
N ILE A 213 8.77 19.26 2.04
CA ILE A 213 8.24 20.20 3.04
C ILE A 213 8.52 19.70 4.47
N TYR A 214 8.57 20.62 5.43
CA TYR A 214 8.89 20.32 6.82
C TYR A 214 7.79 20.83 7.74
N ARG A 215 7.39 20.01 8.72
CA ARG A 215 6.48 20.39 9.80
C ARG A 215 7.20 20.22 11.13
N HIS A 216 7.11 21.20 12.01
CA HIS A 216 7.84 21.25 13.30
C HIS A 216 9.38 21.08 13.20
N TYR A 217 9.88 21.09 11.96
CA TYR A 217 11.27 21.13 11.55
C TYR A 217 11.44 22.26 10.53
N THR A 218 12.69 22.62 10.30
CA THR A 218 13.09 23.51 9.22
C THR A 218 14.20 22.85 8.41
N LYS A 219 14.45 23.35 7.20
CA LYS A 219 15.60 22.91 6.39
C LYS A 219 16.96 23.01 7.11
N ASN A 220 17.06 23.84 8.15
CA ASN A 220 18.28 24.06 8.94
C ASN A 220 18.33 23.21 10.23
N SER A 221 17.30 22.41 10.51
CA SER A 221 17.26 21.56 11.70
C SER A 221 18.30 20.45 11.60
N LYS A 222 18.97 20.14 12.72
CA LYS A 222 20.06 19.14 12.76
C LYS A 222 19.63 17.79 12.17
N GLN A 223 18.46 17.29 12.56
CA GLN A 223 17.93 16.01 12.09
C GLN A 223 17.63 16.01 10.59
N ILE A 224 17.25 17.15 10.02
CA ILE A 224 17.01 17.27 8.57
C ILE A 224 18.34 17.23 7.80
N HIS A 225 19.39 17.90 8.29
CA HIS A 225 20.72 17.78 7.71
C HIS A 225 21.23 16.33 7.77
N TRP A 226 21.06 15.67 8.92
CA TRP A 226 21.42 14.26 9.09
C TRP A 226 20.62 13.33 8.18
N PHE A 227 19.30 13.56 8.05
CA PHE A 227 18.46 12.80 7.13
C PHE A 227 19.00 12.86 5.70
N TRP A 228 19.22 14.06 5.16
CA TRP A 228 19.74 14.19 3.79
C TRP A 228 21.18 13.70 3.63
N GLN A 229 21.99 13.77 4.68
CA GLN A 229 23.33 13.16 4.68
C GLN A 229 23.23 11.63 4.53
N VAL A 230 22.37 10.98 5.32
CA VAL A 230 22.14 9.54 5.24
C VAL A 230 21.56 9.15 3.88
N VAL A 231 20.57 9.89 3.37
CA VAL A 231 19.95 9.62 2.05
C VAL A 231 20.96 9.77 0.90
N LYS A 232 21.92 10.69 1.01
CA LYS A 232 23.00 10.86 0.04
C LYS A 232 23.97 9.68 0.05
N GLU A 233 24.23 9.09 1.22
CA GLU A 233 25.11 7.92 1.40
C GLU A 233 24.42 6.61 0.97
N MET A 234 23.09 6.56 0.93
CA MET A 234 22.33 5.42 0.41
C MET A 234 22.57 5.21 -1.09
N ASP A 235 22.60 3.94 -1.50
CA ASP A 235 22.48 3.52 -2.89
C ASP A 235 21.05 3.74 -3.41
N ASN A 236 20.84 3.59 -4.72
CA ASN A 236 19.54 3.84 -5.33
C ASN A 236 18.46 2.87 -4.81
N GLU A 237 18.82 1.62 -4.51
CA GLU A 237 17.90 0.63 -3.96
C GLU A 237 17.34 1.08 -2.60
N LYS A 238 18.20 1.47 -1.66
CA LYS A 238 17.76 1.97 -0.35
C LYS A 238 16.95 3.26 -0.45
N ARG A 239 17.25 4.12 -1.43
CA ARG A 239 16.44 5.32 -1.70
C ARG A 239 15.03 4.95 -2.18
N ILE A 240 14.90 3.94 -3.05
CA ILE A 240 13.60 3.44 -3.49
C ILE A 240 12.84 2.80 -2.32
N ARG A 241 13.51 1.99 -1.48
CA ARG A 241 12.88 1.42 -0.27
C ARG A 241 12.38 2.51 0.68
N LEU A 242 13.14 3.60 0.83
CA LEU A 242 12.69 4.77 1.60
C LEU A 242 11.50 5.47 0.95
N LEU A 243 11.48 5.59 -0.39
CA LEU A 243 10.35 6.14 -1.13
C LEU A 243 9.09 5.29 -0.92
N GLN A 244 9.19 3.97 -1.08
CA GLN A 244 8.12 3.01 -0.80
C GLN A 244 7.63 3.09 0.65
N PHE A 245 8.56 3.20 1.60
CA PHE A 245 8.23 3.34 3.01
C PHE A 245 7.35 4.56 3.28
N VAL A 246 7.63 5.71 2.65
CA VAL A 246 6.93 6.97 2.92
C VAL A 246 5.71 7.20 2.02
N THR A 247 5.70 6.67 0.80
CA THR A 247 4.66 6.94 -0.20
C THR A 247 3.78 5.74 -0.53
N GLY A 248 4.20 4.53 -0.14
CA GLY A 248 3.50 3.28 -0.43
C GLY A 248 3.68 2.75 -1.85
N THR A 249 4.59 3.33 -2.65
CA THR A 249 4.87 2.94 -4.03
C THR A 249 6.34 3.23 -4.39
N CYS A 250 6.93 2.45 -5.28
CA CYS A 250 8.25 2.74 -5.86
C CYS A 250 8.20 3.72 -7.04
N ARG A 251 7.00 4.02 -7.56
CA ARG A 251 6.80 4.84 -8.76
C ARG A 251 6.82 6.32 -8.44
N LEU A 252 7.56 7.09 -9.25
CA LEU A 252 7.50 8.56 -9.25
C LEU A 252 6.61 9.06 -10.41
N PRO A 253 5.87 10.15 -10.20
CA PRO A 253 5.18 10.86 -11.28
C PRO A 253 6.16 11.36 -12.35
N VAL A 254 5.66 11.56 -13.58
CA VAL A 254 6.47 12.04 -14.71
C VAL A 254 7.12 13.40 -14.40
N GLY A 255 6.45 14.30 -13.69
CA GLY A 255 7.01 15.58 -13.24
C GLY A 255 7.86 15.51 -11.96
N GLY A 256 8.22 14.32 -11.49
CA GLY A 256 9.08 14.11 -10.32
C GLY A 256 8.40 14.36 -8.97
N PHE A 257 9.19 14.72 -7.97
CA PHE A 257 8.73 14.90 -6.58
C PHE A 257 7.79 16.08 -6.39
N ALA A 258 7.76 17.02 -7.35
CA ALA A 258 6.85 18.16 -7.34
C ALA A 258 5.38 17.75 -7.51
N GLU A 259 5.13 16.64 -8.20
CA GLU A 259 3.80 16.17 -8.60
C GLU A 259 3.34 14.95 -7.79
N LEU A 260 3.97 14.66 -6.65
CA LEU A 260 3.54 13.58 -5.76
C LEU A 260 2.06 13.72 -5.39
N ILE A 261 1.37 12.58 -5.40
CA ILE A 261 -0.06 12.46 -5.12
C ILE A 261 -0.22 11.71 -3.79
N GLY A 262 -1.15 12.19 -2.97
CA GLY A 262 -1.66 11.49 -1.79
C GLY A 262 -3.16 11.26 -1.92
N SER A 263 -3.80 10.73 -0.87
CA SER A 263 -5.23 10.38 -0.89
C SER A 263 -6.15 11.56 -1.22
N ASN A 264 -5.77 12.77 -0.81
CA ASN A 264 -6.53 14.00 -0.98
C ASN A 264 -6.12 14.83 -2.22
N GLY A 265 -5.27 14.29 -3.11
CA GLY A 265 -4.76 14.96 -4.30
C GLY A 265 -3.27 15.32 -4.20
N PRO A 266 -2.80 16.40 -4.87
CA PRO A 266 -1.38 16.78 -4.86
C PRO A 266 -0.84 16.97 -3.44
N GLN A 267 0.14 16.17 -3.07
CA GLN A 267 0.68 16.09 -1.71
C GLN A 267 2.18 15.79 -1.76
N LYS A 268 2.98 16.80 -1.45
CA LYS A 268 4.44 16.71 -1.42
C LYS A 268 4.94 15.80 -0.30
N PHE A 269 6.15 15.27 -0.49
CA PHE A 269 6.90 14.59 0.55
C PHE A 269 7.12 15.50 1.76
N CYS A 270 6.74 15.03 2.94
CA CYS A 270 6.75 15.80 4.17
C CYS A 270 7.54 15.10 5.28
N ILE A 271 8.42 15.82 5.97
CA ILE A 271 9.05 15.33 7.20
C ILE A 271 8.50 16.13 8.39
N ASP A 272 7.94 15.42 9.37
CA ASP A 272 7.37 16.01 10.58
C ASP A 272 8.15 15.60 11.83
N LYS A 273 8.27 16.49 12.81
CA LYS A 273 8.89 16.19 14.10
C LYS A 273 7.86 15.57 15.03
N VAL A 274 7.80 14.24 15.07
CA VAL A 274 6.85 13.48 15.90
C VAL A 274 7.59 12.38 16.65
N GLY A 275 7.19 12.15 17.91
CA GLY A 275 7.66 11.03 18.72
C GLY A 275 8.84 11.34 19.65
N LYS A 276 9.31 10.28 20.31
CA LYS A 276 10.43 10.31 21.27
C LYS A 276 11.68 9.73 20.62
N GLU A 277 12.85 10.06 21.15
CA GLU A 277 14.15 9.59 20.62
C GLU A 277 14.30 8.06 20.61
N THR A 278 13.52 7.34 21.42
CA THR A 278 13.49 5.88 21.45
C THR A 278 12.63 5.27 20.34
N TRP A 279 11.73 6.06 19.76
CA TRP A 279 10.79 5.60 18.75
C TRP A 279 11.48 5.42 17.39
N LEU A 280 10.96 4.50 16.59
CA LEU A 280 11.32 4.37 15.19
C LEU A 280 10.63 5.45 14.36
N PRO A 281 11.20 5.85 13.21
CA PRO A 281 10.49 6.68 12.25
C PRO A 281 9.26 5.93 11.76
N ARG A 282 8.17 6.66 11.54
CA ARG A 282 6.91 6.08 11.02
C ARG A 282 6.49 6.83 9.77
N SER A 283 5.70 6.17 8.93
CA SER A 283 5.21 6.75 7.69
C SER A 283 3.69 6.75 7.67
N HIS A 284 3.15 7.77 7.02
CA HIS A 284 1.74 7.88 6.64
C HIS A 284 1.68 8.04 5.13
N THR A 285 1.49 6.92 4.43
CA THR A 285 1.63 6.85 2.96
C THR A 285 0.63 7.73 2.24
N CYS A 286 -0.58 7.87 2.79
CA CYS A 286 -1.63 8.73 2.23
C CYS A 286 -1.27 10.21 2.16
N PHE A 287 -0.36 10.64 3.03
CA PHE A 287 0.08 12.02 3.13
C PHE A 287 1.53 12.21 2.67
N ASN A 288 2.17 11.17 2.15
CA ASN A 288 3.60 11.15 1.83
C ASN A 288 4.44 11.70 3.00
N ARG A 289 4.06 11.36 4.24
CA ARG A 289 4.64 11.94 5.47
C ARG A 289 5.52 10.94 6.20
N LEU A 290 6.73 11.37 6.53
CA LEU A 290 7.65 10.71 7.44
C LEU A 290 7.65 11.43 8.78
N ASP A 291 7.18 10.73 9.81
CA ASP A 291 7.32 11.12 11.21
C ASP A 291 8.74 10.78 11.66
N LEU A 292 9.59 11.79 11.80
CA LEU A 292 10.99 11.66 12.16
C LEU A 292 11.21 12.14 13.60
N PRO A 293 11.54 11.24 14.54
CA PRO A 293 11.82 11.64 15.90
C PRO A 293 13.06 12.56 16.03
N PRO A 294 13.11 13.42 17.06
CA PRO A 294 14.24 14.32 17.28
C PRO A 294 15.46 13.62 17.89
N TYR A 295 16.05 12.69 17.14
CA TYR A 295 17.25 11.95 17.52
C TYR A 295 18.40 12.87 17.94
N ARG A 296 19.30 12.35 18.78
CA ARG A 296 20.42 13.10 19.37
C ARG A 296 21.72 13.06 18.56
N SER A 297 21.87 12.06 17.68
CA SER A 297 23.06 11.93 16.83
C SER A 297 22.71 11.45 15.42
N LEU A 298 23.66 11.64 14.50
CA LEU A 298 23.58 11.16 13.12
C LEU A 298 23.52 9.62 13.09
N GLU A 299 24.31 8.96 13.93
CA GLU A 299 24.40 7.50 14.02
C GLU A 299 23.06 6.90 14.45
N GLN A 300 22.43 7.49 15.48
CA GLN A 300 21.11 7.07 15.95
C GLN A 300 20.05 7.23 14.85
N LEU A 301 20.05 8.37 14.14
CA LEU A 301 19.13 8.59 13.04
C LEU A 301 19.36 7.57 11.92
N ARG A 302 20.62 7.32 11.53
CA ARG A 302 20.98 6.38 10.49
C ARG A 302 20.50 4.98 10.83
N GLU A 303 20.81 4.49 12.03
CA GLU A 303 20.41 3.16 12.50
C GLU A 303 18.89 3.01 12.49
N LYS A 304 18.17 3.95 13.11
CA LYS A 304 16.70 3.89 13.23
C LYS A 304 16.00 4.03 11.89
N LEU A 305 16.54 4.85 10.98
CA LEU A 305 15.98 5.02 9.63
C LEU A 305 16.21 3.79 8.76
N LEU A 306 17.43 3.23 8.76
CA LEU A 306 17.73 2.02 8.00
C LEU A 306 16.91 0.83 8.50
N PHE A 307 16.81 0.68 9.82
CA PHE A 307 15.96 -0.34 10.44
C PHE A 307 14.50 -0.22 9.98
N ALA A 308 13.93 0.99 10.02
CA ALA A 308 12.53 1.20 9.64
C ALA A 308 12.23 0.98 8.14
N ILE A 309 13.19 1.20 7.24
CA ILE A 309 12.97 0.94 5.80
C ILE A 309 13.20 -0.52 5.41
N GLU A 310 14.08 -1.22 6.14
CA GLU A 310 14.41 -2.63 5.91
C GLU A 310 13.39 -3.57 6.58
N GLU A 311 12.80 -3.21 7.71
CA GLU A 311 11.75 -4.02 8.31
C GLU A 311 10.41 -3.86 7.56
N THR A 312 9.99 -4.93 6.90
CA THR A 312 8.72 -5.07 6.17
C THR A 312 7.57 -5.60 7.04
N GLU A 313 7.84 -6.17 8.21
CA GLU A 313 6.83 -6.74 9.11
C GLU A 313 7.04 -6.22 10.53
N GLY A 314 6.07 -5.47 11.03
CA GLY A 314 6.23 -4.64 12.22
C GLY A 314 6.53 -5.41 13.49
N PHE A 315 7.42 -4.86 14.30
CA PHE A 315 7.20 -4.92 15.74
C PHE A 315 5.95 -4.11 16.06
N GLY A 316 4.90 -4.82 16.46
CA GLY A 316 3.95 -4.28 17.42
C GLY A 316 4.75 -3.67 18.55
N GLN A 317 4.78 -2.34 18.63
CA GLN A 317 5.12 -1.69 19.87
C GLN A 317 3.97 -2.02 20.82
N GLU A 318 4.34 -2.71 21.90
CA GLU A 318 3.57 -2.84 23.14
C GLU A 318 2.70 -1.62 23.45
#